data_AF-A0A150GZW6-F1
#
_entry.id   AF-A0A150GZW6-F1
#
_cell.length_a   1.000
_cell.length_b   1.000
_cell.length_c   1.000
_cell.angle_alpha   90.00
_cell.angle_beta   90.00
_cell.angle_gamma   90.00
#
_symmetry.space_group_name_H-M   'P 1'
#
loop_
_entity.id
_entity.type
_entity.pdbx_description
1 polymer ?
#
loop_
_entity_poly.entity_id
_entity_poly.type
_entity_poly.pdbx_seq_one_letter_code
_entity_poly.pdbx_strand_id
1 'polypeptide(L)'
;MFPDPAFVDWNFIMGPGSDWHTLRSQLYHFGQQLPFQQRIPKFTFRGVNSSAARVELLNKFTARTDIADVRPFAWGMQVLPIPVSEHNRSAGYLAPEDSCRYKYILYADGWGVSFRLKYLLMCGSILLTHDVKHKDILLTALKPNEDIYYVGPRWERLEETYRYLESQDQAQLAARARAVTDKVYGFTSDHGLACYIVELLWQYKESVQTWEVEKPNPEQELSLDHFFKMAAPKRDQDSCYDALASCAQVPV
;
A
#
# COMPACT_ATOMS: atom_id res chain seq x y z
N MET A 1 12.35 -3.16 8.93
CA MET A 1 10.90 -2.96 9.16
C MET A 1 10.21 -4.24 8.72
N PHE A 2 9.20 -4.71 9.44
CA PHE A 2 8.47 -5.92 9.06
C PHE A 2 7.26 -5.55 8.17
N PRO A 3 6.85 -6.39 7.19
CA PRO A 3 5.60 -6.16 6.45
C PRO A 3 4.40 -6.06 7.39
N ASP A 4 3.46 -5.17 7.09
CA ASP A 4 2.27 -5.02 7.93
C ASP A 4 1.38 -6.29 7.88
N PRO A 5 0.62 -6.59 8.94
CA PRO A 5 -0.21 -7.79 8.99
C PRO A 5 -1.30 -7.81 7.92
N ALA A 6 -1.66 -6.65 7.34
CA ALA A 6 -2.66 -6.56 6.27
C ALA A 6 -2.15 -7.14 4.94
N PHE A 7 -0.91 -7.60 4.84
CA PHE A 7 -0.44 -8.42 3.72
C PHE A 7 -0.91 -9.88 3.82
N VAL A 8 -1.26 -10.36 5.03
CA VAL A 8 -1.67 -11.75 5.27
C VAL A 8 -3.17 -11.81 5.55
N ASP A 9 -3.67 -10.96 6.46
CA ASP A 9 -5.09 -10.92 6.76
C ASP A 9 -5.57 -9.50 7.07
N TRP A 10 -6.39 -8.97 6.18
CA TRP A 10 -7.14 -7.72 6.36
C TRP A 10 -8.63 -7.90 6.10
N ASN A 11 -9.09 -9.15 5.96
CA ASN A 11 -10.47 -9.49 5.65
C ASN A 11 -11.44 -9.04 6.74
N PHE A 12 -10.98 -8.97 7.98
CA PHE A 12 -11.78 -8.48 9.10
C PHE A 12 -12.21 -7.02 8.96
N ILE A 13 -11.41 -6.18 8.28
CA ILE A 13 -11.71 -4.75 8.10
C ILE A 13 -12.37 -4.48 6.75
N MET A 14 -11.89 -5.12 5.68
CA MET A 14 -12.35 -4.82 4.31
C MET A 14 -13.38 -5.83 3.78
N GLY A 15 -13.70 -6.88 4.55
CA GLY A 15 -14.66 -7.92 4.20
C GLY A 15 -14.02 -9.11 3.46
N PRO A 16 -14.78 -10.20 3.23
CA PRO A 16 -14.30 -11.36 2.49
C PRO A 16 -13.84 -11.00 1.07
N GLY A 17 -12.73 -11.60 0.61
CA GLY A 17 -12.14 -11.35 -0.72
C GLY A 17 -11.26 -10.10 -0.78
N SER A 18 -10.90 -9.53 0.39
CA SER A 18 -9.95 -8.43 0.50
C SER A 18 -8.56 -8.90 0.94
N ASP A 19 -8.28 -10.20 0.77
CA ASP A 19 -6.93 -10.72 0.92
C ASP A 19 -5.99 -10.05 -0.09
N TRP A 20 -4.75 -9.88 0.33
CA TRP A 20 -3.77 -9.14 -0.45
C TRP A 20 -3.49 -9.80 -1.80
N HIS A 21 -3.42 -11.13 -1.86
CA HIS A 21 -3.16 -11.86 -3.09
C HIS A 21 -4.20 -11.52 -4.18
N THR A 22 -5.49 -11.60 -3.82
CA THR A 22 -6.62 -11.29 -4.70
C THR A 22 -6.64 -9.81 -5.09
N LEU A 23 -6.61 -8.89 -4.12
CA LEU A 23 -6.68 -7.45 -4.40
C LEU A 23 -5.48 -6.94 -5.20
N ARG A 24 -4.28 -7.45 -4.93
CA ARG A 24 -3.06 -7.11 -5.67
C ARG A 24 -3.24 -7.42 -7.15
N SER A 25 -3.68 -8.64 -7.47
CA SER A 25 -3.92 -9.04 -8.87
C SER A 25 -5.02 -8.21 -9.52
N GLN A 26 -6.16 -8.03 -8.85
CA GLN A 26 -7.30 -7.27 -9.38
C GLN A 26 -6.91 -5.81 -9.69
N LEU A 27 -6.29 -5.10 -8.74
CA LEU A 27 -5.90 -3.71 -8.93
C LEU A 27 -4.81 -3.55 -10.00
N TYR A 28 -3.86 -4.48 -10.03
CA TYR A 28 -2.80 -4.49 -11.05
C TYR A 28 -3.36 -4.64 -12.46
N HIS A 29 -4.34 -5.53 -12.66
CA HIS A 29 -5.00 -5.72 -13.95
C HIS A 29 -5.97 -4.58 -14.29
N PHE A 30 -6.71 -4.07 -13.31
CA PHE A 30 -7.57 -2.91 -13.49
C PHE A 30 -6.77 -1.68 -13.97
N GLY A 31 -5.62 -1.43 -13.33
CA GLY A 31 -4.69 -0.36 -13.73
C GLY A 31 -4.14 -0.52 -15.15
N GLN A 32 -3.98 -1.75 -15.65
CA GLN A 32 -3.56 -1.99 -17.04
C GLN A 32 -4.68 -1.74 -18.05
N GLN A 33 -5.92 -2.08 -17.69
CA GLN A 33 -7.07 -1.95 -18.57
C GLN A 33 -7.52 -0.50 -18.75
N LEU A 34 -7.14 0.41 -17.84
CA LEU A 34 -7.45 1.83 -17.92
C LEU A 34 -6.22 2.66 -18.34
N PRO A 35 -6.09 3.05 -19.62
CA PRO A 35 -4.97 3.84 -20.11
C PRO A 35 -4.83 5.15 -19.33
N PHE A 36 -3.58 5.53 -19.04
CA PHE A 36 -3.27 6.71 -18.22
C PHE A 36 -3.92 8.00 -18.78
N GLN A 37 -3.98 8.14 -20.10
CA GLN A 37 -4.57 9.30 -20.78
C GLN A 37 -6.09 9.39 -20.63
N GLN A 38 -6.77 8.28 -20.32
CA GLN A 38 -8.21 8.23 -20.08
C GLN A 38 -8.58 8.44 -18.61
N ARG A 39 -7.57 8.55 -17.72
CA ARG A 39 -7.78 8.77 -16.29
C ARG A 39 -8.14 10.21 -16.00
N ILE A 40 -8.86 10.41 -14.90
CA ILE A 40 -9.26 11.72 -14.40
C ILE A 40 -7.99 12.51 -14.04
N PRO A 41 -7.75 13.70 -14.66
CA PRO A 41 -6.56 14.51 -14.43
C PRO A 41 -6.72 15.32 -13.15
N LYS A 42 -6.90 14.66 -12.00
CA LYS A 42 -7.03 15.28 -10.68
C LYS A 42 -6.29 14.45 -9.65
N PHE A 43 -5.88 15.11 -8.56
CA PHE A 43 -5.50 14.41 -7.34
C PHE A 43 -6.70 13.76 -6.69
N THR A 44 -6.54 12.55 -6.16
CA THR A 44 -7.56 11.93 -5.32
C THR A 44 -7.02 11.59 -3.93
N PHE A 45 -7.88 11.78 -2.93
CA PHE A 45 -7.66 11.32 -1.56
C PHE A 45 -8.99 11.07 -0.86
N ARG A 46 -9.09 9.95 -0.14
CA ARG A 46 -10.08 9.72 0.91
C ARG A 46 -9.38 9.28 2.18
N GLY A 47 -9.69 9.93 3.29
CA GLY A 47 -9.08 9.58 4.56
C GLY A 47 -9.69 10.30 5.74
N VAL A 48 -9.45 9.72 6.90
CA VAL A 48 -9.89 10.23 8.19
C VAL A 48 -8.95 11.34 8.67
N ASN A 49 -9.43 12.25 9.51
CA ASN A 49 -8.64 13.32 10.14
C ASN A 49 -7.71 12.76 11.24
N SER A 50 -6.73 11.93 10.86
CA SER A 50 -5.80 11.26 11.79
C SER A 50 -4.41 11.88 11.86
N SER A 51 -4.14 12.95 11.11
CA SER A 51 -2.86 13.66 11.18
C SER A 51 -3.03 15.12 10.73
N ALA A 52 -2.14 16.00 11.18
CA ALA A 52 -2.14 17.40 10.77
C ALA A 52 -2.04 17.54 9.24
N ALA A 53 -1.21 16.71 8.58
CA ALA A 53 -1.10 16.70 7.13
C ALA A 53 -2.44 16.37 6.45
N ARG A 54 -3.21 15.37 6.92
CA ARG A 54 -4.52 15.05 6.34
C ARG A 54 -5.54 16.16 6.53
N VAL A 55 -5.55 16.79 7.71
CA VAL A 55 -6.42 17.94 7.99
C VAL A 55 -6.09 19.11 7.08
N GLU A 56 -4.81 19.44 6.92
CA GLU A 56 -4.36 20.51 6.02
C GLU A 56 -4.71 20.22 4.55
N LEU A 57 -4.53 18.98 4.09
CA LEU A 57 -4.91 18.56 2.74
C LEU A 57 -6.40 18.82 2.50
N LEU A 58 -7.25 18.35 3.41
CA LEU A 58 -8.70 18.49 3.31
C LEU A 58 -9.13 19.96 3.35
N ASN A 59 -8.56 20.75 4.27
CA ASN A 59 -8.88 22.18 4.38
C ASN A 59 -8.50 22.96 3.12
N LYS A 60 -7.33 22.67 2.53
CA LYS A 60 -6.83 23.40 1.36
C LYS A 60 -7.49 22.99 0.04
N PHE A 61 -7.78 21.69 -0.13
CA PHE A 61 -8.10 21.14 -1.45
C PHE A 61 -9.53 20.63 -1.64
N THR A 62 -10.36 20.56 -0.59
CA THR A 62 -11.78 20.16 -0.76
C THR A 62 -12.54 21.12 -1.68
N ALA A 63 -12.25 22.43 -1.63
CA ALA A 63 -12.87 23.44 -2.48
C ALA A 63 -12.20 23.60 -3.86
N ARG A 64 -11.02 23.00 -4.07
CA ARG A 64 -10.24 23.10 -5.33
C ARG A 64 -10.59 21.97 -6.30
N THR A 65 -11.88 21.91 -6.66
CA THR A 65 -12.42 20.84 -7.50
C THR A 65 -11.91 20.83 -8.94
N ASP A 66 -11.22 21.90 -9.36
CA ASP A 66 -10.54 22.02 -10.64
C ASP A 66 -9.37 21.02 -10.76
N ILE A 67 -8.59 20.84 -9.69
CA ILE A 67 -7.36 20.02 -9.68
C ILE A 67 -7.42 18.84 -8.71
N ALA A 68 -8.39 18.81 -7.80
CA ALA A 68 -8.45 17.84 -6.71
C ALA A 68 -9.87 17.29 -6.51
N ASP A 69 -9.95 16.00 -6.23
CA ASP A 69 -11.10 15.31 -5.67
C ASP A 69 -10.68 14.71 -4.33
N VAL A 70 -10.69 15.54 -3.29
CA VAL A 70 -10.26 15.19 -1.94
C VAL A 70 -11.45 15.34 -1.01
N ARG A 71 -11.76 14.31 -0.22
CA ARG A 71 -12.89 14.32 0.72
C ARG A 71 -12.54 13.59 2.02
N PRO A 72 -13.12 14.03 3.15
CA PRO A 72 -12.97 13.29 4.39
C PRO A 72 -13.67 11.94 4.26
N PHE A 73 -13.06 10.91 4.84
CA PHE A 73 -13.72 9.63 5.08
C PHE A 73 -14.20 9.63 6.52
N ALA A 74 -15.50 9.42 6.74
CA ALA A 74 -16.05 9.32 8.09
C ALA A 74 -15.76 7.92 8.64
N TRP A 75 -14.86 7.83 9.61
CA TRP A 75 -14.58 6.58 10.34
C TRP A 75 -15.59 6.43 11.46
N GLY A 76 -16.42 5.40 11.42
CA GLY A 76 -17.35 5.06 12.49
C GLY A 76 -17.50 3.55 12.59
N MET A 77 -17.56 3.03 13.81
CA MET A 77 -17.71 1.61 14.16
C MET A 77 -19.03 0.95 13.70
N GLN A 78 -19.82 1.58 12.83
CA GLN A 78 -21.16 1.10 12.46
C GLN A 78 -21.23 0.28 11.17
N VAL A 79 -20.14 0.11 10.42
CA VAL A 79 -20.13 -0.79 9.25
C VAL A 79 -18.72 -1.35 9.03
N LEU A 80 -18.32 -2.27 9.92
CA LEU A 80 -17.31 -3.27 9.59
C LEU A 80 -17.99 -4.64 9.61
N PRO A 81 -17.88 -5.45 8.53
CA PRO A 81 -17.26 -5.11 7.25
C PRO A 81 -18.08 -4.06 6.48
N ILE A 82 -17.42 -3.16 5.74
CA ILE A 82 -18.10 -2.26 4.80
C ILE A 82 -18.72 -3.16 3.71
N PRO A 83 -20.05 -3.25 3.57
CA PRO A 83 -20.65 -4.10 2.57
C PRO A 83 -20.21 -3.66 1.16
N VAL A 84 -19.78 -4.59 0.31
CA VAL A 84 -19.46 -4.35 -1.11
C VAL A 84 -20.65 -3.69 -1.85
N SER A 85 -21.89 -3.96 -1.43
CA SER A 85 -23.09 -3.32 -1.97
C SER A 85 -23.30 -1.86 -1.52
N GLU A 86 -22.62 -1.43 -0.46
CA GLU A 86 -22.61 -0.06 0.07
C GLU A 86 -21.35 0.71 -0.32
N HIS A 87 -20.72 0.38 -1.47
CA HIS A 87 -19.86 1.29 -2.24
C HIS A 87 -20.57 2.60 -2.67
N ASN A 88 -21.74 2.89 -2.08
CA ASN A 88 -22.46 4.12 -2.22
C ASN A 88 -21.65 5.24 -1.56
N ARG A 89 -21.58 6.36 -2.29
CA ARG A 89 -20.79 7.58 -2.04
C ARG A 89 -21.05 8.28 -0.69
N SER A 90 -21.95 7.74 0.13
CA SER A 90 -22.27 8.18 1.49
C SER A 90 -21.14 7.81 2.44
N ALA A 91 -20.62 8.80 3.18
CA ALA A 91 -19.45 8.75 4.08
C ALA A 91 -18.06 8.96 3.47
N GLY A 92 -17.95 9.23 2.16
CA GLY A 92 -16.67 9.59 1.54
C GLY A 92 -15.68 8.44 1.40
N TYR A 93 -16.18 7.20 1.36
CA TYR A 93 -15.37 6.05 0.95
C TYR A 93 -15.06 6.13 -0.55
N LEU A 94 -13.88 5.64 -0.95
CA LEU A 94 -13.50 5.43 -2.35
C LEU A 94 -12.84 4.06 -2.38
N ALA A 95 -13.39 3.16 -3.19
CA ALA A 95 -12.82 1.84 -3.38
C ALA A 95 -11.40 1.96 -3.96
N PRO A 96 -10.49 1.03 -3.64
CA PRO A 96 -9.15 1.02 -4.23
C PRO A 96 -9.16 1.08 -5.78
N GLU A 97 -10.07 0.37 -6.42
CA GLU A 97 -10.25 0.31 -7.88
C GLU A 97 -10.65 1.68 -8.44
N ASP A 98 -11.57 2.38 -7.75
CA ASP A 98 -11.98 3.71 -8.15
C ASP A 98 -10.87 4.75 -7.97
N SER A 99 -9.94 4.53 -7.04
CA SER A 99 -8.74 5.36 -6.92
C SER A 99 -7.85 5.24 -8.16
N CYS A 100 -7.82 4.07 -8.81
CA CYS A 100 -7.06 3.86 -10.04
C CYS A 100 -7.59 4.64 -11.25
N ARG A 101 -8.80 5.20 -11.16
CA ARG A 101 -9.38 6.05 -12.21
C ARG A 101 -8.73 7.42 -12.30
N TYR A 102 -7.91 7.81 -11.34
CA TYR A 102 -7.24 9.11 -11.29
C TYR A 102 -5.80 9.01 -11.76
N LYS A 103 -5.31 10.01 -12.49
CA LYS A 103 -3.90 10.10 -12.87
C LYS A 103 -2.99 10.23 -11.65
N TYR A 104 -3.46 10.98 -10.65
CA TYR A 104 -2.66 11.39 -9.50
C TYR A 104 -3.32 10.95 -8.20
N ILE A 105 -2.61 10.19 -7.40
CA ILE A 105 -3.11 9.67 -6.12
C ILE A 105 -2.26 10.25 -4.98
N LEU A 106 -2.92 10.77 -3.95
CA LEU A 106 -2.25 11.28 -2.77
C LEU A 106 -2.14 10.19 -1.70
N TYR A 107 -0.94 10.03 -1.17
CA TYR A 107 -0.67 9.22 0.01
C TYR A 107 -0.38 10.11 1.22
N ALA A 108 -0.96 9.77 2.36
CA ALA A 108 -0.67 10.41 3.64
C ALA A 108 -0.72 9.38 4.75
N ASP A 109 0.29 9.38 5.62
CA ASP A 109 0.24 8.69 6.91
C ASP A 109 -0.81 9.30 7.85
N GLY A 110 -1.18 8.55 8.90
CA GLY A 110 -2.17 8.93 9.89
C GLY A 110 -1.57 8.97 11.29
N TRP A 111 -2.27 8.38 12.26
CA TRP A 111 -1.71 8.13 13.59
C TRP A 111 -0.48 7.21 13.55
N GLY A 112 -0.38 6.40 12.50
CA GLY A 112 0.78 5.59 12.16
C GLY A 112 0.89 5.44 10.65
N VAL A 113 1.61 4.40 10.23
CA VAL A 113 1.69 3.97 8.83
C VAL A 113 0.28 3.75 8.27
N SER A 114 0.05 4.20 7.04
CA SER A 114 -1.21 3.95 6.35
C SER A 114 -1.06 2.75 5.41
N PHE A 115 -1.69 1.63 5.75
CA PHE A 115 -1.69 0.40 4.93
C PHE A 115 -2.32 0.57 3.55
N ARG A 116 -2.86 1.74 3.23
CA ARG A 116 -3.40 2.04 1.90
C ARG A 116 -2.31 2.04 0.81
N LEU A 117 -1.06 2.37 1.14
CA LEU A 117 0.00 2.64 0.16
C LEU A 117 0.13 1.52 -0.90
N LYS A 118 0.16 0.27 -0.46
CA LYS A 118 0.28 -0.91 -1.33
C LYS A 118 -0.82 -0.99 -2.39
N TYR A 119 -2.06 -0.66 -2.04
CA TYR A 119 -3.18 -0.65 -3.00
C TYR A 119 -3.05 0.49 -4.00
N LEU A 120 -2.63 1.67 -3.56
CA LEU A 120 -2.46 2.85 -4.44
C LEU A 120 -1.35 2.61 -5.48
N LEU A 121 -0.28 1.92 -5.09
CA LEU A 121 0.84 1.57 -5.97
C LEU A 121 0.46 0.57 -7.07
N MET A 122 -0.65 -0.17 -6.94
CA MET A 122 -1.11 -1.11 -7.97
C MET A 122 -1.79 -0.42 -9.16
N CYS A 123 -2.18 0.84 -9.02
CA CYS A 123 -3.00 1.51 -10.01
C CYS A 123 -2.26 1.92 -11.28
N GLY A 124 -0.92 2.02 -11.30
CA GLY A 124 -0.18 2.67 -12.40
C GLY A 124 -0.45 4.18 -12.48
N SER A 125 -0.88 4.79 -11.36
CA SER A 125 -1.06 6.24 -11.21
C SER A 125 0.21 6.86 -10.66
N ILE A 126 0.39 8.16 -10.87
CA ILE A 126 1.49 8.90 -10.25
C ILE A 126 1.14 9.14 -8.78
N LEU A 127 2.05 8.74 -7.89
CA LEU A 127 1.88 8.87 -6.45
C LEU A 127 2.55 10.15 -5.95
N LEU A 128 1.84 10.90 -5.10
CA LEU A 128 2.38 12.07 -4.42
C LEU A 128 2.13 11.96 -2.92
N THR A 129 3.05 12.47 -2.13
CA THR A 129 2.94 12.44 -0.66
C THR A 129 3.47 13.73 -0.05
N HIS A 130 2.99 14.02 1.16
CA HIS A 130 3.66 14.96 2.05
C HIS A 130 4.90 14.31 2.70
N ASP A 131 5.64 15.09 3.48
CA ASP A 131 6.78 14.60 4.26
C ASP A 131 6.29 13.74 5.43
N VAL A 132 6.07 12.46 5.13
CA VAL A 132 5.53 11.46 6.05
C VAL A 132 6.40 11.24 7.28
N LYS A 133 5.75 11.03 8.43
CA LYS A 133 6.43 10.67 9.68
C LYS A 133 6.56 9.16 9.80
N HIS A 134 5.54 8.43 9.40
CA HIS A 134 5.47 6.97 9.50
C HIS A 134 5.67 6.34 8.12
N LYS A 135 6.81 5.67 7.95
CA LYS A 135 7.17 4.96 6.71
C LYS A 135 6.96 3.46 6.89
N ASP A 136 6.49 2.80 5.84
CA ASP A 136 6.52 1.35 5.72
C ASP A 136 7.66 0.89 4.81
N ILE A 137 7.76 -0.42 4.61
CA ILE A 137 8.77 -1.03 3.75
C ILE A 137 8.69 -0.53 2.30
N LEU A 138 7.49 -0.23 1.78
CA LEU A 138 7.30 0.20 0.41
C LEU A 138 7.77 1.64 0.25
N LEU A 139 7.35 2.53 1.14
CA LEU A 139 7.70 3.94 1.08
C LEU A 139 9.20 4.17 1.26
N THR A 140 9.87 3.31 2.03
CA THR A 140 11.34 3.33 2.17
C THR A 140 12.05 2.85 0.90
N ALA A 141 11.44 1.95 0.12
CA ALA A 141 12.01 1.46 -1.14
C ALA A 141 11.78 2.41 -2.33
N LEU A 142 10.78 3.29 -2.28
CA LEU A 142 10.47 4.24 -3.35
C LEU A 142 11.48 5.40 -3.39
N LYS A 143 12.00 5.69 -4.58
CA LYS A 143 12.92 6.81 -4.81
C LYS A 143 12.18 8.14 -4.91
N PRO A 144 12.55 9.17 -4.12
CA PRO A 144 11.99 10.51 -4.26
C PRO A 144 12.21 11.10 -5.65
N ASN A 145 11.18 11.73 -6.21
CA ASN A 145 11.16 12.34 -7.54
C ASN A 145 11.41 11.39 -8.72
N GLU A 146 11.52 10.07 -8.47
CA GLU A 146 11.59 8.98 -9.45
C GLU A 146 10.40 8.02 -9.33
N ASP A 147 10.07 7.55 -8.14
CA ASP A 147 8.93 6.63 -7.95
C ASP A 147 7.74 7.34 -7.28
N ILE A 148 8.01 8.40 -6.52
CA ILE A 148 7.01 9.16 -5.75
C ILE A 148 7.41 10.64 -5.66
N TYR A 149 6.44 11.55 -5.73
CA TYR A 149 6.68 12.99 -5.60
C TYR A 149 6.38 13.47 -4.18
N TYR A 150 7.37 14.10 -3.54
CA TYR A 150 7.18 14.76 -2.25
C TYR A 150 6.78 16.22 -2.49
N VAL A 151 5.67 16.66 -1.92
CA VAL A 151 5.08 18.00 -2.14
C VAL A 151 5.12 18.90 -0.90
N GLY A 152 5.99 18.54 0.06
CA GLY A 152 6.24 19.28 1.29
C GLY A 152 5.37 18.80 2.46
N PRO A 153 5.75 19.13 3.72
CA PRO A 153 5.10 18.65 4.94
C PRO A 153 3.61 19.00 5.05
N ARG A 154 3.15 20.07 4.41
CA ARG A 154 1.74 20.52 4.46
C ARG A 154 1.19 20.84 3.07
N TRP A 155 1.62 20.09 2.06
CA TRP A 155 1.09 20.12 0.68
C TRP A 155 1.28 21.44 -0.04
N GLU A 156 2.21 22.27 0.41
CA GLU A 156 2.44 23.61 -0.15
C GLU A 156 2.85 23.60 -1.62
N ARG A 157 3.53 22.54 -2.09
CA ARG A 157 3.94 22.39 -3.49
C ARG A 157 2.97 21.57 -4.33
N LEU A 158 1.82 21.16 -3.78
CA LEU A 158 0.92 20.22 -4.47
C LEU A 158 0.39 20.81 -5.79
N GLU A 159 -0.04 22.07 -5.78
CA GLU A 159 -0.56 22.74 -6.97
C GLU A 159 0.53 23.06 -8.01
N GLU A 160 1.73 23.46 -7.57
CA GLU A 160 2.87 23.62 -8.47
C GLU A 160 3.23 22.30 -9.14
N THR A 161 3.29 21.21 -8.34
CA THR A 161 3.58 19.87 -8.84
C THR A 161 2.52 19.38 -9.82
N TYR A 162 1.24 19.71 -9.61
CA TYR A 162 0.18 19.43 -10.58
C TYR A 162 0.46 20.06 -11.94
N ARG A 163 0.72 21.38 -11.96
CA ARG A 163 0.99 22.12 -13.20
C ARG A 163 2.23 21.61 -13.90
N TYR A 164 3.26 21.24 -13.13
CA TYR A 164 4.44 20.58 -13.66
C TYR A 164 4.11 19.24 -14.31
N LEU A 165 3.38 18.35 -13.63
CA LEU A 165 3.02 17.03 -14.16
C LEU A 165 2.13 17.12 -15.40
N GLU A 166 1.19 18.05 -15.46
CA GLU A 166 0.33 18.25 -16.63
C GLU A 166 1.08 18.91 -17.81
N SER A 167 2.23 19.55 -17.58
CA SER A 167 3.09 20.08 -18.66
C SER A 167 4.12 19.06 -19.19
N GLN A 168 4.28 17.91 -18.53
CA GLN A 168 5.19 16.86 -18.98
C GLN A 168 4.56 15.97 -20.06
N ASP A 169 5.41 15.21 -20.75
CA ASP A 169 4.98 14.11 -21.62
C ASP A 169 4.18 13.07 -20.83
N GLN A 170 2.88 12.99 -21.12
CA GLN A 170 1.95 12.08 -20.46
C GLN A 170 2.26 10.61 -20.74
N ALA A 171 2.85 10.27 -21.88
CA ALA A 171 3.26 8.90 -22.20
C ALA A 171 4.47 8.49 -21.35
N GLN A 172 5.43 9.40 -21.16
CA GLN A 172 6.58 9.15 -20.29
C GLN A 172 6.16 9.00 -18.81
N LEU A 173 5.25 9.86 -18.33
CA LEU A 173 4.67 9.72 -16.99
C LEU A 173 3.95 8.39 -16.81
N ALA A 174 3.15 7.97 -17.80
CA ALA A 174 2.46 6.69 -17.77
C ALA A 174 3.43 5.50 -17.69
N ALA A 175 4.47 5.49 -18.53
CA ALA A 175 5.48 4.44 -18.53
C ALA A 175 6.23 4.35 -17.20
N ARG A 176 6.55 5.52 -16.62
CA ARG A 176 7.20 5.61 -15.31
C ARG A 176 6.30 5.10 -14.18
N ALA A 177 5.06 5.55 -14.11
CA ALA A 177 4.09 5.06 -13.12
C ALA A 177 3.90 3.54 -13.23
N ARG A 178 3.86 3.03 -14.46
CA ARG A 178 3.75 1.60 -14.74
C ARG A 178 4.96 0.81 -14.25
N ALA A 179 6.17 1.29 -14.50
CA ALA A 179 7.39 0.65 -14.04
C ALA A 179 7.45 0.55 -12.50
N VAL A 180 6.96 1.56 -11.77
CA VAL A 180 6.80 1.49 -10.31
C VAL A 180 5.82 0.40 -9.92
N THR A 181 4.64 0.38 -10.54
CA THR A 181 3.62 -0.66 -10.29
C THR A 181 4.15 -2.07 -10.53
N ASP A 182 4.89 -2.30 -11.62
CA ASP A 182 5.43 -3.62 -11.96
C ASP A 182 6.46 -4.10 -10.93
N LYS A 183 7.35 -3.20 -10.48
CA LYS A 183 8.31 -3.50 -9.40
C LYS A 183 7.60 -3.85 -8.09
N VAL A 184 6.64 -3.02 -7.67
CA VAL A 184 5.90 -3.24 -6.43
C VAL A 184 5.09 -4.54 -6.53
N TYR A 185 4.46 -4.82 -7.67
CA TYR A 185 3.67 -6.04 -7.89
C TYR A 185 4.51 -7.30 -7.70
N GLY A 186 5.75 -7.32 -8.21
CA GLY A 186 6.69 -8.42 -8.00
C GLY A 186 7.17 -8.52 -6.55
N PHE A 187 7.63 -7.39 -5.97
CA PHE A 187 8.13 -7.34 -4.59
C PHE A 187 7.09 -7.79 -3.55
N THR A 188 5.82 -7.41 -3.76
CA THR A 188 4.70 -7.71 -2.86
C THR A 188 3.96 -9.00 -3.20
N SER A 189 4.53 -9.86 -4.06
CA SER A 189 4.04 -11.23 -4.21
C SER A 189 4.30 -12.04 -2.93
N ASP A 190 3.61 -13.17 -2.77
CA ASP A 190 3.81 -14.05 -1.61
C ASP A 190 5.27 -14.51 -1.52
N HIS A 191 5.87 -14.82 -2.67
CA HIS A 191 7.30 -15.13 -2.78
C HIS A 191 8.19 -13.94 -2.39
N GLY A 192 7.93 -12.74 -2.94
CA GLY A 192 8.73 -11.55 -2.65
C GLY A 192 8.67 -11.13 -1.18
N LEU A 193 7.49 -11.19 -0.55
CA LEU A 193 7.32 -10.92 0.88
C LEU A 193 7.99 -11.98 1.75
N ALA A 194 7.89 -13.26 1.39
CA ALA A 194 8.57 -14.34 2.09
C ALA A 194 10.09 -14.16 2.05
N CYS A 195 10.67 -13.88 0.88
CA CYS A 195 12.11 -13.60 0.77
C CYS A 195 12.52 -12.39 1.61
N TYR A 196 11.74 -11.30 1.57
CA TYR A 196 12.04 -10.13 2.39
C TYR A 196 12.06 -10.45 3.89
N ILE A 197 11.09 -11.23 4.37
CA ILE A 197 11.00 -11.63 5.78
C ILE A 197 12.18 -12.50 6.18
N VAL A 198 12.53 -13.52 5.37
CA VAL A 198 13.67 -14.39 5.65
C VAL A 198 14.96 -13.60 5.69
N GLU A 199 15.22 -12.79 4.68
CA GLU A 199 16.44 -11.98 4.61
C GLU A 199 16.50 -10.99 5.77
N LEU A 200 15.39 -10.34 6.14
CA LEU A 200 15.35 -9.44 7.30
C LEU A 200 15.75 -10.17 8.59
N LEU A 201 15.18 -11.35 8.85
CA LEU A 201 15.47 -12.13 10.05
C LEU A 201 16.90 -12.69 10.04
N TRP A 202 17.37 -13.13 8.87
CA TRP A 202 18.73 -13.61 8.69
C TRP A 202 19.75 -12.49 8.96
N GLN A 203 19.58 -11.33 8.34
CA GLN A 203 20.46 -10.18 8.54
C GLN A 203 20.44 -9.70 9.99
N TYR A 204 19.28 -9.74 10.66
CA TYR A 204 19.20 -9.44 12.09
C TYR A 204 20.02 -10.44 12.93
N LYS A 205 19.87 -11.74 12.67
CA LYS A 205 20.64 -12.80 13.34
C LYS A 205 22.14 -12.58 13.16
N GLU A 206 22.60 -12.36 11.94
CA GLU A 206 24.03 -12.26 11.62
C GLU A 206 24.66 -10.93 12.09
N SER A 207 23.90 -9.82 12.04
CA SER A 207 24.46 -8.48 12.27
C SER A 207 24.18 -7.90 13.67
N VAL A 208 23.15 -8.39 14.37
CA VAL A 208 22.67 -7.78 15.63
C VAL A 208 22.65 -8.77 16.79
N GLN A 209 22.22 -10.00 16.56
CA GLN A 209 22.11 -10.99 17.62
C GLN A 209 23.50 -11.48 18.05
N THR A 210 23.90 -11.11 19.26
CA THR A 210 25.21 -11.52 19.84
C THR A 210 25.07 -12.59 20.93
N TRP A 211 23.85 -13.08 21.16
CA TRP A 211 23.52 -14.05 22.20
C TRP A 211 22.91 -15.32 21.61
N GLU A 212 23.06 -16.42 22.34
CA GLU A 212 22.36 -17.66 22.07
C GLU A 212 20.90 -17.54 22.52
N VAL A 213 19.98 -18.02 21.69
CA VAL A 213 18.54 -18.02 22.01
C VAL A 213 18.20 -19.32 22.73
N GLU A 214 17.80 -19.21 23.99
CA GLU A 214 17.22 -20.33 24.71
C GLU A 214 15.84 -20.67 24.12
N LYS A 215 15.64 -21.94 23.75
CA LYS A 215 14.35 -22.38 23.23
C LYS A 215 13.30 -22.30 24.35
N PRO A 216 12.12 -21.70 24.09
CA PRO A 216 11.03 -21.73 25.06
C PRO A 216 10.61 -23.18 25.36
N ASN A 217 10.01 -23.40 26.52
CA ASN A 217 9.49 -24.71 26.91
C ASN A 217 8.53 -25.21 25.80
N PRO A 218 8.59 -26.49 25.37
CA PRO A 218 7.66 -27.07 24.39
C PRO A 218 6.16 -26.86 24.71
N GLU A 219 5.79 -26.66 25.99
CA GLU A 219 4.41 -26.32 26.38
C GLU A 219 4.03 -24.85 26.08
N GLN A 220 5.01 -23.99 25.84
CA GLN A 220 4.88 -22.58 25.43
C GLN A 220 5.13 -22.39 23.93
N GLU A 221 5.64 -23.41 23.23
CA GLU A 221 5.60 -23.42 21.78
C GLU A 221 4.13 -23.46 21.35
N LEU A 222 3.66 -22.37 20.74
CA LEU A 222 2.54 -22.48 19.82
C LEU A 222 2.96 -23.54 18.81
N SER A 223 2.42 -24.77 18.94
CA SER A 223 2.73 -25.81 17.96
C SER A 223 2.50 -25.22 16.57
N LEU A 224 3.38 -25.53 15.61
CA LEU A 224 3.23 -25.05 14.24
C LEU A 224 1.81 -25.33 13.73
N ASP A 225 1.25 -26.48 14.12
CA ASP A 225 -0.16 -26.83 13.88
C ASP A 225 -1.17 -25.83 14.48
N HIS A 226 -0.93 -25.26 15.66
CA HIS A 226 -1.78 -24.24 16.27
C HIS A 226 -1.64 -22.88 15.59
N PHE A 227 -0.42 -22.48 15.23
CA PHE A 227 -0.16 -21.22 14.53
C PHE A 227 -0.76 -21.24 13.11
N PHE A 228 -0.59 -22.35 12.37
CA PHE A 228 -1.11 -22.52 11.02
C PHE A 228 -2.58 -22.91 10.95
N LYS A 229 -3.20 -23.41 12.03
CA LYS A 229 -4.67 -23.49 12.13
C LYS A 229 -5.34 -22.12 12.27
N MET A 230 -4.61 -21.09 12.73
CA MET A 230 -5.09 -19.72 12.86
C MET A 230 -4.83 -18.87 11.60
N ALA A 231 -3.86 -19.24 10.75
CA ALA A 231 -3.47 -18.51 9.55
C ALA A 231 -3.85 -19.27 8.26
N ALA A 232 -5.06 -19.01 7.74
CA ALA A 232 -5.55 -19.31 6.39
C ALA A 232 -5.60 -20.80 5.91
N PRO A 233 -6.40 -21.15 4.88
CA PRO A 233 -6.61 -22.52 4.43
C PRO A 233 -5.33 -23.13 3.83
N LYS A 234 -5.19 -24.46 3.92
CA LYS A 234 -4.06 -25.30 3.43
C LYS A 234 -3.47 -24.98 2.04
N ARG A 235 -4.12 -24.18 1.19
CA ARG A 235 -3.70 -23.95 -0.20
C ARG A 235 -2.48 -23.04 -0.35
N ASP A 236 -2.15 -22.23 0.66
CA ASP A 236 -1.03 -21.27 0.60
C ASP A 236 0.26 -21.77 1.30
N GLN A 237 0.22 -22.90 2.00
CA GLN A 237 1.37 -23.39 2.78
C GLN A 237 2.51 -23.89 1.89
N ASP A 238 2.21 -24.68 0.86
CA ASP A 238 3.22 -25.24 -0.04
C ASP A 238 3.94 -24.15 -0.84
N SER A 239 3.22 -23.11 -1.28
CA SER A 239 3.81 -21.96 -1.98
C SER A 239 4.76 -21.16 -1.08
N CYS A 240 4.48 -21.07 0.22
CA CYS A 240 5.40 -20.44 1.17
C CYS A 240 6.66 -21.28 1.36
N TYR A 241 6.56 -22.60 1.53
CA TYR A 241 7.74 -23.46 1.71
C TYR A 241 8.66 -23.45 0.48
N ASP A 242 8.09 -23.52 -0.73
CA ASP A 242 8.87 -23.44 -1.98
C ASP A 242 9.53 -22.06 -2.15
N ALA A 243 8.84 -21.00 -1.73
CA ALA A 243 9.42 -19.66 -1.68
C ALA A 243 10.61 -19.61 -0.70
N LEU A 244 10.44 -20.08 0.54
CA LEU A 244 11.50 -20.10 1.54
C LEU A 244 12.74 -20.88 1.08
N ALA A 245 12.54 -22.03 0.45
CA ALA A 245 13.62 -22.87 -0.06
C ALA A 245 14.40 -22.20 -1.21
N SER A 246 13.73 -21.42 -2.06
CA SER A 246 14.36 -20.72 -3.18
C SER A 246 15.03 -19.41 -2.76
N CYS A 247 14.52 -18.69 -1.76
CA CYS A 247 15.21 -17.52 -1.20
C CYS A 247 16.59 -17.92 -0.61
N ALA A 248 16.68 -19.08 0.04
CA ALA A 248 17.91 -19.60 0.63
C ALA A 248 19.01 -20.00 -0.37
N GLN A 249 18.71 -20.01 -1.68
CA GLN A 249 19.64 -20.39 -2.74
C GLN A 249 20.26 -19.20 -3.49
N VAL A 250 19.86 -17.96 -3.19
CA VAL A 250 20.44 -16.77 -3.81
C VAL A 250 21.77 -16.46 -3.11
N PRO A 251 22.93 -16.55 -3.79
CA PRO A 251 24.20 -16.15 -3.19
C PRO A 251 24.22 -14.63 -2.99
N VAL A 252 24.68 -14.20 -1.82
CA VAL A 252 24.92 -12.78 -1.45
C VAL A 252 26.00 -12.17 -2.33
#